data_AF-A0A224ACY4-F1
#
_entry.id   AF-A0A224ACY4-F1
#
_cell.length_a   1.000
_cell.length_b   1.000
_cell.length_c   1.000
_cell.angle_alpha   90.00
_cell.angle_beta   90.00
_cell.angle_gamma   90.00
#
_symmetry.space_group_name_H-M   'P 1'
#
loop_
_entity.id
_entity.type
_entity.pdbx_description
1 polymer ?
#
loop_
_entity_poly.entity_id
_entity_poly.type
_entity_poly.pdbx_seq_one_letter_code
_entity_poly.pdbx_strand_id
1 'polypeptide(L)'
;MIKAFIFLIYFLLLVAIFFNSKTHFISSLLILEAVVLVSLIISCFITSVVASSFSLWIVLLTLSVCEASLGLSLLVAMIKVKGSDLMKPYFLL
;
A
#
# COMPACT_ATOMS: atom_id res chain seq x y z
N MET A 1 3.43 -1.12 23.95
CA MET A 1 2.81 0.20 23.70
C MET A 1 3.70 1.13 22.87
N ILE A 2 4.93 1.45 23.32
CA ILE A 2 5.87 2.33 22.57
C ILE A 2 6.15 1.86 21.13
N LYS A 3 6.37 0.55 20.91
CA LYS A 3 6.59 -0.01 19.57
C LYS A 3 5.43 0.26 18.60
N ALA A 4 4.18 0.12 19.06
CA ALA A 4 3.00 0.38 18.23
C ALA A 4 2.89 1.87 17.85
N PHE A 5 3.26 2.77 18.76
CA PHE A 5 3.30 4.21 18.49
C PHE A 5 4.33 4.58 17.41
N ILE A 6 5.51 3.94 17.44
CA ILE A 6 6.54 4.13 16.41
C ILE A 6 6.02 3.68 15.03
N PHE A 7 5.38 2.51 14.95
CA PHE A 7 4.78 2.04 13.70
C PHE A 7 3.66 2.96 13.19
N LEU A 8 2.90 3.58 14.09
CA LEU A 8 1.83 4.52 13.72
C LEU A 8 2.41 5.83 13.13
N ILE A 9 3.50 6.35 13.71
CA ILE A 9 4.23 7.49 13.14
C ILE A 9 4.77 7.13 11.75
N TYR A 10 5.37 5.94 11.62
CA TYR A 10 5.91 5.47 10.35
C TYR A 10 4.80 5.33 9.28
N PHE A 11 3.63 4.79 9.65
CA PHE A 11 2.47 4.71 8.77
C PHE A 11 2.04 6.10 8.26
N LEU A 12 1.89 7.08 9.15
CA LEU A 12 1.53 8.46 8.77
C LEU A 12 2.55 9.09 7.83
N LEU A 13 3.83 8.84 8.07
CA LEU A 13 4.92 9.36 7.23
C LEU A 13 4.90 8.73 5.83
N LEU A 14 4.65 7.42 5.73
CA LEU A 14 4.52 6.73 4.43
C LEU A 14 3.30 7.23 3.64
N VAL A 15 2.17 7.42 4.31
CA VAL A 15 0.97 7.99 3.68
C VAL A 15 1.24 9.41 3.15
N ALA A 16 1.97 10.23 3.90
CA ALA A 16 2.38 11.55 3.44
C ALA A 16 3.32 11.50 2.22
N ILE A 17 4.23 10.52 2.17
CA ILE A 17 5.11 10.29 1.01
C ILE A 17 4.29 9.83 -0.21
N PHE A 18 3.30 8.96 0.00
CA PHE A 18 2.43 8.47 -1.07
C PHE A 18 1.72 9.60 -1.81
N PHE A 19 1.19 10.59 -1.09
CA PHE A 19 0.56 11.76 -1.73
C PHE A 19 1.54 12.68 -2.48
N ASN A 20 2.83 12.62 -2.13
CA ASN A 20 3.89 13.38 -2.81
C ASN A 20 4.49 12.65 -4.02
N SER A 21 4.39 11.31 -4.11
CA SER A 21 4.88 10.55 -5.26
C SER A 21 3.93 10.69 -6.47
N LYS A 22 4.20 11.65 -7.37
CA LYS A 22 3.36 11.94 -8.54
C LYS A 22 3.97 11.62 -9.90
N THR A 23 5.23 11.22 -9.96
CA THR A 23 5.98 11.12 -11.23
C THR A 23 5.85 9.75 -11.89
N HIS A 24 6.12 8.67 -11.15
CA HIS A 24 6.10 7.30 -11.66
C HIS A 24 5.05 6.46 -10.95
N PHE A 25 4.19 5.80 -11.72
CA PHE A 25 3.15 4.94 -11.16
C PHE A 25 3.74 3.76 -10.37
N ILE A 26 4.87 3.21 -10.84
CA ILE A 26 5.61 2.14 -10.15
C ILE A 26 6.03 2.58 -8.74
N SER A 27 6.55 3.80 -8.61
CA SER A 27 6.96 4.35 -7.31
C SER A 27 5.78 4.48 -6.37
N SER A 28 4.62 4.93 -6.85
CA SER A 28 3.41 5.03 -6.03
C SER A 28 2.93 3.65 -5.55
N LEU A 29 3.02 2.62 -6.41
CA LEU A 29 2.60 1.26 -6.05
C LEU A 29 3.50 0.65 -4.97
N LEU A 30 4.81 0.90 -5.06
CA LEU A 30 5.78 0.39 -4.09
C LEU A 30 5.63 1.05 -2.72
N ILE A 31 5.28 2.34 -2.70
CA ILE A 31 4.96 3.05 -1.46
C ILE A 31 3.63 2.52 -0.88
N LEU A 32 2.64 2.23 -1.72
CA LEU A 32 1.37 1.63 -1.28
C LEU A 32 1.58 0.25 -0.63
N GLU A 33 2.41 -0.60 -1.23
CA GLU A 33 2.78 -1.91 -0.66
C GLU A 33 3.43 -1.74 0.73
N ALA A 34 4.33 -0.76 0.88
CA ALA A 34 4.95 -0.46 2.17
C ALA A 34 3.92 0.03 3.21
N VAL A 35 2.93 0.85 2.82
CA VAL A 35 1.83 1.29 3.69
C VAL A 35 1.01 0.08 4.18
N VAL A 36 0.69 -0.85 3.27
CA VAL A 36 -0.08 -2.06 3.57
C VAL A 36 0.69 -3.04 4.47
N LEU A 37 2.00 -3.18 4.28
CA LEU A 37 2.83 -4.00 5.18
C LEU A 37 2.85 -3.44 6.60
N VAL A 38 2.96 -2.11 6.75
CA VAL A 38 2.95 -1.47 8.07
C VAL A 38 1.58 -1.63 8.74
N SER A 39 0.48 -1.51 7.99
CA SER A 39 -0.87 -1.73 8.52
C SER A 39 -1.11 -3.19 8.94
N LEU A 40 -0.57 -4.16 8.19
CA LEU A 40 -0.59 -5.57 8.56
C LEU A 40 0.18 -5.85 9.86
N ILE A 41 1.33 -5.22 10.06
CA ILE A 41 2.10 -5.33 11.32
C ILE A 41 1.30 -4.76 12.48
N ILE A 42 0.67 -3.60 12.32
CA ILE A 42 -0.20 -2.99 13.35
C ILE A 42 -1.39 -3.92 13.65
N SER A 43 -2.01 -4.50 12.63
CA SER A 43 -3.12 -5.44 12.81
C SER A 43 -2.70 -6.70 13.59
N CYS A 44 -1.50 -7.22 13.34
CA CYS A 44 -0.93 -8.35 14.07
C CYS A 44 -0.77 -8.03 15.56
N PHE A 45 -0.25 -6.84 15.88
CA PHE A 45 -0.17 -6.37 17.27
C PHE A 45 -1.55 -6.30 17.92
N ILE A 46 -2.57 -5.80 17.23
CA ILE A 46 -3.94 -5.72 17.77
C ILE A 46 -4.50 -7.13 18.01
N THR A 47 -4.37 -8.05 17.05
CA THR A 47 -4.84 -9.43 17.21
C THR A 47 -4.15 -10.16 18.37
N SER A 48 -2.86 -9.86 18.60
CA SER A 48 -2.11 -10.44 19.72
C SER A 48 -2.62 -9.96 21.09
N VAL A 49 -3.12 -8.72 21.19
CA VAL A 49 -3.65 -8.15 22.45
C VAL A 49 -5.07 -8.64 22.72
N VAL A 50 -5.89 -8.79 21.67
CA VAL A 50 -7.29 -9.23 21.79
C VAL A 50 -7.40 -10.75 21.98
N ALA A 51 -6.28 -11.49 21.91
CA ALA A 51 -6.24 -12.96 21.92
C ALA A 51 -7.21 -13.59 20.92
N SER A 52 -7.40 -12.91 19.77
CA SER A 52 -8.29 -13.38 18.71
C SER A 52 -7.59 -14.40 17.80
N SER A 53 -8.39 -15.24 17.15
CA SER A 53 -7.87 -16.19 16.16
C SER A 53 -7.21 -15.45 14.98
N PHE A 54 -6.04 -15.95 14.55
CA PHE A 54 -5.30 -15.44 13.39
C PHE A 54 -6.04 -15.54 12.04
N SER A 55 -7.24 -16.12 12.01
CA SER A 55 -8.09 -16.22 10.82
C SER A 55 -8.34 -14.85 10.16
N LEU A 56 -8.64 -13.82 10.96
CA LEU A 56 -8.85 -12.46 10.44
C LEU A 56 -7.58 -11.88 9.80
N TRP A 57 -6.41 -12.15 10.40
CA TRP A 57 -5.14 -11.68 9.87
C TRP A 57 -4.81 -12.34 8.53
N ILE A 58 -5.10 -13.64 8.37
CA ILE A 58 -4.92 -14.36 7.11
C ILE A 58 -5.84 -13.80 6.02
N VAL A 59 -7.10 -13.50 6.36
CA VAL A 59 -8.04 -12.87 5.41
C VAL A 59 -7.53 -11.51 4.96
N LEU A 60 -7.09 -10.65 5.90
CA LEU A 60 -6.50 -9.34 5.58
C LEU A 60 -5.27 -9.47 4.68
N LEU A 61 -4.41 -10.46 4.94
CA LEU A 61 -3.24 -10.74 4.09
C LEU A 61 -3.66 -11.13 2.68
N THR A 62 -4.63 -12.03 2.50
CA THR A 62 -5.08 -12.42 1.16
C THR A 62 -5.68 -11.24 0.38
N LEU A 63 -6.48 -10.39 1.03
CA LEU A 63 -7.04 -9.19 0.41
C LEU A 63 -5.94 -8.20 -0.01
N SER A 64 -4.89 -8.03 0.80
CA SER A 64 -3.76 -7.16 0.45
C SER A 64 -3.01 -7.62 -0.81
N VAL A 65 -2.79 -8.92 -0.97
CA VAL A 65 -2.11 -9.46 -2.16
C VAL A 65 -3.01 -9.31 -3.40
N CYS A 66 -4.33 -9.48 -3.25
CA CYS A 66 -5.28 -9.22 -4.33
C CYS A 66 -5.24 -7.75 -4.79
N GLU A 67 -5.25 -6.79 -3.87
CA GLU A 67 -5.15 -5.36 -4.20
C GLU A 67 -3.85 -5.04 -4.95
N ALA A 68 -2.71 -5.57 -4.48
CA ALA A 68 -1.42 -5.40 -5.14
C ALA A 68 -1.42 -5.98 -6.57
N SER A 69 -2.01 -7.16 -6.77
CA SER A 69 -2.13 -7.79 -8.10
C SER A 69 -2.98 -6.96 -9.06
N LEU A 70 -4.06 -6.35 -8.57
CA LEU A 70 -4.91 -5.45 -9.35
C LEU A 70 -4.15 -4.18 -9.72
N GLY A 71 -3.40 -3.58 -8.78
CA GLY A 71 -2.54 -2.42 -9.05
C GLY A 71 -1.49 -2.69 -10.13
N LEU A 72 -0.83 -3.86 -10.09
CA LEU A 72 0.13 -4.27 -11.11
C LEU A 72 -0.52 -4.48 -12.49
N SER A 73 -1.70 -5.11 -12.52
CA SER A 73 -2.43 -5.33 -13.78
C SER A 73 -2.79 -4.01 -14.47
N LEU A 74 -3.19 -3.01 -13.68
CA LEU A 74 -3.50 -1.67 -14.15
C LEU A 74 -2.23 -0.96 -14.67
N LEU A 75 -1.10 -1.12 -13.98
CA LEU A 75 0.20 -0.61 -14.43
C LEU A 75 0.56 -1.14 -15.82
N VAL A 76 0.41 -2.46 -16.04
CA VAL A 76 0.66 -3.10 -17.34
C VAL A 76 -0.28 -2.57 -18.41
N ALA A 77 -1.57 -2.38 -18.10
CA ALA A 77 -2.53 -1.80 -19.04
C ALA A 77 -2.16 -0.35 -19.42
N MET A 78 -1.73 0.46 -18.46
CA MET A 78 -1.28 1.83 -18.70
C MET A 78 -0.03 1.91 -19.58
N ILE A 79 0.94 1.01 -19.36
CA ILE A 79 2.14 0.91 -20.21
C ILE A 79 1.75 0.51 -21.64
N LYS A 80 0.79 -0.40 -21.83
CA LYS A 80 0.30 -0.79 -23.17
C LYS A 80 -0.37 0.37 -23.93
N VAL A 81 -1.05 1.28 -23.23
CA VAL A 81 -1.77 2.40 -23.86
C VAL A 81 -0.88 3.64 -24.05
N LYS A 82 -0.13 4.03 -23.02
CA LYS A 82 0.69 5.27 -23.02
C LYS A 82 2.15 5.05 -23.41
N GLY A 83 2.63 3.81 -23.47
CA GLY A 83 4.04 3.49 -23.73
C GLY A 83 5.03 3.92 -22.63
N SER A 84 4.55 4.53 -21.53
CA SER A 84 5.36 4.97 -20.40
C SER A 84 4.59 4.86 -19.08
N ASP A 85 5.34 4.70 -17.99
CA ASP A 85 4.89 4.60 -16.60
C ASP A 85 4.69 5.98 -15.92
N LEU A 86 4.93 7.06 -16.69
CA LEU A 86 4.86 8.45 -16.24
C LEU A 86 3.41 8.89 -16.03
N MET A 87 3.10 9.29 -14.79
CA MET A 87 1.82 9.89 -14.41
C MET A 87 1.81 11.38 -14.78
N LYS A 88 1.80 11.68 -16.07
CA LYS A 88 1.55 13.06 -16.52
C LYS A 88 0.07 13.40 -16.30
N PRO A 89 -0.25 14.60 -15.76
CA PRO A 89 -1.63 15.06 -15.70
C PRO A 89 -2.19 15.05 -17.12
N TYR A 90 -3.37 14.46 -17.27
CA TYR A 90 -4.18 14.49 -18.50
C TYR A 90 -4.70 15.92 -18.69
N PHE A 91 -3.81 16.88 -18.93
CA PHE A 91 -4.20 18.27 -19.24
C PHE A 91 -4.11 18.56 -20.75
N LEU A 92 -3.79 17.56 -21.56
CA LEU A 92 -3.65 17.73 -23.01
C LEU A 92 -4.61 16.81 -23.77
N LEU A 93 -5.88 16.92 -23.39
CA LEU A 93 -7.02 16.88 -24.29
C LEU A 93 -7.96 18.02 -23.88
#